data_AF-A0A545TBP9-F1
#
_entry.id   AF-A0A545TBP9-F1
#
_cell.length_a   1.000
_cell.length_b   1.000
_cell.length_c   1.000
_cell.angle_alpha   90.00
_cell.angle_beta   90.00
_cell.angle_gamma   90.00
#
_symmetry.space_group_name_H-M   'P 1'
#
loop_
_entity.id
_entity.type
_entity.pdbx_description
1 polymer ?
#
loop_
_entity_poly.entity_id
_entity_poly.type
_entity_poly.pdbx_seq_one_letter_code
_entity_poly.pdbx_strand_id
1 'polypeptide(L)'
;MSFWELFVVGVIALIVLGPERLPKAARTVGLWVGKAKQGFNSIKNEIDRELKVQELQQQLQEQKQNLESQLGVDEIKETINDSQQSINNVSENLSNPLKNIGAIEEPAQSLKDTPNNKDNDPTAQ
;
A
#
# COMPACT_ATOMS: atom_id res chain seq x y z
N MET A 1 -5.43 15.52 16.01
CA MET A 1 -6.04 14.93 17.21
C MET A 1 -6.12 16.00 18.28
N SER A 2 -7.31 16.54 18.47
CA SER A 2 -7.62 17.59 19.45
C SER A 2 -7.64 17.02 20.87
N PHE A 3 -7.30 17.83 21.87
CA PHE A 3 -7.33 17.40 23.29
C PHE A 3 -8.68 16.80 23.70
N TRP A 4 -9.78 17.34 23.17
CA TRP A 4 -11.13 16.83 23.40
C TRP A 4 -11.34 15.40 22.86
N GLU A 5 -10.77 15.08 21.70
CA GLU A 5 -10.85 13.73 21.12
C GLU A 5 -10.12 12.72 22.01
N LEU A 6 -8.95 13.10 22.55
CA LEU A 6 -8.22 12.27 23.51
C LEU A 6 -9.02 12.04 24.79
N PHE A 7 -9.73 13.06 25.27
CA PHE A 7 -10.58 12.98 26.45
C PHE A 7 -11.76 12.00 26.23
N VAL A 8 -12.46 12.12 25.11
CA VAL A 8 -13.58 11.22 24.75
C VAL A 8 -13.10 9.77 24.63
N VAL A 9 -11.99 9.53 23.93
CA VAL A 9 -11.39 8.19 23.82
C VAL A 9 -10.97 7.65 25.19
N GLY A 10 -10.42 8.51 26.05
CA GLY A 10 -10.09 8.17 27.44
C GLY A 10 -11.31 7.70 28.23
N VAL A 11 -12.42 8.43 28.17
CA VAL A 11 -13.68 8.05 28.84
C VAL A 11 -14.21 6.72 28.31
N ILE A 12 -14.24 6.52 26.99
CA ILE A 12 -14.70 5.26 26.37
C ILE A 12 -13.80 4.10 26.83
N ALA A 13 -12.49 4.29 26.83
CA ALA A 13 -11.54 3.29 27.28
C ALA A 13 -11.75 2.94 28.76
N LEU A 14 -12.07 3.91 29.62
CA LEU A 14 -12.38 3.66 31.03
C LEU A 14 -13.68 2.85 31.20
N ILE A 15 -14.69 3.06 30.34
CA ILE A 15 -15.95 2.31 30.40
C ILE A 15 -15.74 0.87 29.94
N VAL A 16 -15.05 0.68 28.81
CA VAL A 16 -14.85 -0.65 28.19
C VAL A 16 -13.88 -1.50 29.00
N LEU A 17 -12.72 -0.93 29.33
CA LEU A 17 -11.65 -1.64 30.00
C LEU A 17 -11.79 -1.57 31.53
N GLY A 18 -12.50 -0.57 32.05
CA GLY A 18 -12.62 -0.29 33.48
C GLY A 18 -11.53 0.67 33.97
N PRO A 19 -11.86 1.60 34.90
CA PRO A 19 -10.92 2.60 35.40
C PRO A 19 -9.71 2.01 36.14
N GLU A 20 -9.83 0.78 36.65
CA GLU A 20 -8.74 0.10 37.34
C GLU A 20 -7.76 -0.59 36.39
N ARG A 21 -8.17 -0.91 35.16
CA ARG A 21 -7.40 -1.77 34.24
C ARG A 21 -6.64 -0.98 33.19
N LEU A 22 -7.16 0.17 32.77
CA LEU A 22 -6.46 1.14 31.90
C LEU A 22 -5.11 1.61 32.50
N PRO A 23 -5.03 2.07 33.77
CA PRO A 23 -3.76 2.47 34.37
C PRO A 23 -2.79 1.29 34.53
N LYS A 24 -3.31 0.07 34.74
CA LYS A 24 -2.49 -1.14 34.81
C LYS A 24 -1.85 -1.47 33.44
N ALA A 25 -2.62 -1.38 32.35
CA ALA A 25 -2.12 -1.58 30.99
C ALA A 25 -1.09 -0.52 30.58
N ALA A 26 -1.38 0.77 30.86
CA ALA A 26 -0.45 1.86 30.59
C ALA A 26 0.86 1.71 31.35
N ARG A 27 0.82 1.25 32.61
CA ARG A 27 2.03 0.92 33.39
C ARG A 27 2.83 -0.21 32.77
N THR A 28 2.18 -1.31 32.37
CA THR A 28 2.88 -2.44 31.72
C THR A 28 3.57 -2.00 30.44
N VAL A 29 2.84 -1.34 29.53
CA VAL A 29 3.40 -0.83 28.27
C VAL A 29 4.49 0.20 28.55
N GLY A 30 4.27 1.11 29.49
CA GLY A 30 5.24 2.13 29.89
C GLY A 30 6.54 1.54 30.44
N LEU A 31 6.47 0.46 31.22
CA LEU A 31 7.65 -0.26 31.71
C LEU A 31 8.42 -0.93 30.58
N TRP A 32 7.72 -1.52 29.60
CA TRP A 32 8.35 -2.17 28.45
C TRP A 32 9.02 -1.17 27.52
N VAL A 33 8.33 -0.08 27.20
CA VAL A 33 8.87 1.04 26.42
C VAL A 33 10.02 1.72 27.18
N GLY A 34 9.90 1.88 28.50
CA GLY A 34 10.95 2.44 29.34
C GLY A 34 12.22 1.59 29.34
N LYS A 35 12.07 0.26 29.48
CA LYS A 35 13.17 -0.70 29.38
C LYS A 35 13.82 -0.70 27.99
N ALA A 36 13.01 -0.67 26.93
CA ALA A 36 13.51 -0.58 25.56
C ALA A 36 14.29 0.72 25.35
N LYS A 37 13.72 1.87 25.76
CA LYS A 37 14.35 3.18 25.67
C LYS A 37 15.68 3.22 26.42
N GLN A 38 15.75 2.62 27.61
CA GLN A 38 17.00 2.51 28.37
C GLN A 38 18.07 1.71 27.60
N GLY A 39 17.69 0.60 26.95
CA GLY A 39 18.58 -0.15 26.07
C GLY A 39 19.11 0.68 24.89
N PHE A 40 18.24 1.44 24.21
CA PHE A 40 18.64 2.36 23.15
C PHE A 40 19.59 3.47 23.64
N ASN A 41 19.36 3.99 24.85
CA ASN A 41 20.23 4.99 25.46
C ASN A 41 21.60 4.41 25.83
N SER A 42 21.68 3.17 26.33
CA SER A 42 22.95 2.50 26.60
C SER A 42 23.73 2.25 25.30
N ILE A 43 23.06 1.72 24.28
CA ILE A 43 23.65 1.52 22.94
C ILE A 43 24.17 2.85 22.37
N LYS A 44 23.38 3.93 22.47
CA LYS A 44 23.82 5.27 22.04
C LYS A 44 25.03 5.77 22.83
N ASN A 45 25.05 5.58 24.15
CA ASN A 45 26.14 6.03 25.00
C ASN A 45 27.44 5.21 24.79
N GLU A 46 27.34 3.94 24.42
CA GLU A 46 28.48 3.11 23.99
C GLU A 46 28.97 3.54 22.59
N ILE A 47 28.04 3.81 21.66
CA ILE A 47 28.34 4.25 20.29
C ILE A 47 29.00 5.64 20.27
N ASP A 48 28.52 6.59 21.08
CA ASP A 48 29.05 7.96 21.13
C ASP A 48 30.43 8.04 21.81
N ARG A 49 30.87 6.98 22.49
CA ARG A 49 32.12 6.99 23.27
C ARG A 49 33.31 6.31 22.56
N GLU A 50 33.08 5.49 21.52
CA GLU A 50 34.16 4.89 20.72
C GLU A 50 33.92 4.81 19.19
N LEU A 51 32.71 5.04 18.65
CA LEU A 51 32.44 4.83 17.22
C LEU A 51 32.08 6.12 16.47
N LYS A 52 33.05 6.56 15.69
CA LYS A 52 32.93 7.48 14.56
C LYS A 52 31.70 7.10 13.72
N VAL A 53 30.68 7.96 13.69
CA VAL A 53 29.38 7.85 12.96
C VAL A 53 29.49 7.49 11.46
N GLN A 54 30.71 7.41 10.91
CA GLN A 54 30.98 7.05 9.53
C GLN A 54 30.85 5.54 9.23
N GLU A 55 31.15 4.62 10.16
CA GLU A 55 31.14 3.18 9.85
C GLU A 55 29.75 2.54 9.84
N LEU A 56 28.83 2.95 10.71
CA LEU A 56 27.45 2.46 10.67
C LEU A 56 26.73 2.98 9.41
N GLN A 57 26.96 4.23 9.01
CA GLN A 57 26.45 4.70 7.72
C GLN A 57 27.05 3.91 6.56
N GLN A 58 28.36 3.60 6.58
CA GLN A 58 28.99 2.79 5.54
C GLN A 58 28.45 1.36 5.50
N GLN A 59 28.27 0.69 6.63
CA GLN A 59 27.71 -0.67 6.68
C GLN A 59 26.22 -0.69 6.30
N LEU A 60 25.44 0.33 6.66
CA LEU A 60 24.06 0.48 6.19
C LEU A 60 24.00 0.78 4.69
N GLN A 61 24.93 1.57 4.16
CA GLN A 61 25.04 1.89 2.73
C GLN A 61 25.52 0.67 1.92
N GLU A 62 26.52 -0.07 2.41
CA GLU A 62 27.05 -1.29 1.81
C GLU A 62 26.06 -2.45 1.92
N GLN A 63 25.33 -2.60 3.02
CA GLN A 63 24.25 -3.58 3.11
C GLN A 63 23.07 -3.20 2.23
N LYS A 64 22.72 -1.91 2.11
CA LYS A 64 21.73 -1.48 1.11
C LYS A 64 22.20 -1.79 -0.30
N GLN A 65 23.47 -1.53 -0.63
CA GLN A 65 24.01 -1.80 -1.96
C GLN A 65 24.09 -3.32 -2.24
N ASN A 66 24.55 -4.14 -1.29
CA ASN A 66 24.60 -5.59 -1.42
C ASN A 66 23.21 -6.24 -1.40
N LEU A 67 22.24 -5.65 -0.71
CA LEU A 67 20.85 -6.11 -0.68
C LEU A 67 20.11 -5.66 -1.96
N GLU A 68 20.46 -4.50 -2.51
CA GLU A 68 19.99 -4.03 -3.82
C GLU A 68 20.52 -4.94 -4.95
N SER A 69 21.78 -5.38 -4.86
CA SER A 69 22.38 -6.33 -5.81
C SER A 69 21.94 -7.79 -5.63
N GLN A 70 21.57 -8.24 -4.42
CA GLN A 70 21.13 -9.62 -4.18
C GLN A 70 19.61 -9.84 -4.28
N LEU A 71 18.78 -8.80 -4.06
CA LEU A 71 17.33 -8.92 -4.18
C LEU A 71 16.79 -8.64 -5.58
N GLY A 72 17.64 -8.63 -6.61
CA GLY A 72 17.21 -8.37 -7.98
C GLY A 72 16.47 -7.04 -8.08
N VAL A 73 16.86 -6.03 -7.29
CA VAL A 73 16.15 -4.73 -7.30
C VAL A 73 16.29 -4.07 -8.67
N ASP A 74 17.36 -4.36 -9.41
CA ASP A 74 17.51 -3.98 -10.81
C ASP A 74 16.52 -4.71 -11.72
N GLU A 75 16.31 -6.03 -11.52
CA GLU A 75 15.31 -6.83 -12.24
C GLU A 75 13.88 -6.41 -11.89
N ILE A 76 13.63 -6.02 -10.63
CA ILE A 76 12.36 -5.46 -10.16
C ILE A 76 12.16 -4.05 -10.74
N LYS A 77 13.20 -3.21 -10.80
CA LYS A 77 13.13 -1.88 -11.43
C LYS A 77 12.86 -1.99 -12.93
N GLU A 78 13.48 -2.95 -13.62
CA GLU A 78 13.24 -3.24 -15.04
C GLU A 78 11.82 -3.76 -15.26
N THR A 79 11.38 -4.75 -14.46
CA THR A 79 10.01 -5.30 -14.52
C THR A 79 8.94 -4.23 -14.23
N ILE A 80 9.18 -3.33 -13.26
CA ILE A 80 8.28 -2.22 -12.95
C ILE A 80 8.26 -1.21 -14.11
N ASN A 81 9.39 -0.91 -14.73
CA ASN A 81 9.46 0.03 -15.85
C ASN A 81 8.77 -0.54 -17.11
N ASP A 82 8.98 -1.81 -17.43
CA ASP A 82 8.33 -2.52 -18.53
C ASP A 82 6.82 -2.66 -18.31
N SER A 83 6.41 -2.95 -17.07
CA SER A 83 5.00 -2.94 -16.68
C SER A 83 4.39 -1.55 -16.82
N GLN A 84 5.09 -0.49 -16.38
CA GLN A 84 4.61 0.88 -16.51
C GLN A 84 4.46 1.30 -17.98
N GLN A 85 5.41 0.92 -18.84
CA GLN A 85 5.34 1.18 -20.28
C GLN A 85 4.18 0.41 -20.92
N SER A 86 3.95 -0.84 -20.53
CA SER A 86 2.83 -1.65 -21.01
C SER A 86 1.49 -1.04 -20.59
N ILE A 87 1.37 -0.57 -19.34
CA ILE A 87 0.16 0.11 -18.84
C ILE A 87 -0.07 1.45 -19.55
N ASN A 88 0.99 2.22 -19.84
CA ASN A 88 0.87 3.47 -20.59
C ASN A 88 0.41 3.21 -22.03
N ASN A 89 0.98 2.21 -22.71
CA ASN A 89 0.57 1.82 -24.06
C ASN A 89 -0.87 1.28 -24.09
N VAL A 90 -1.28 0.49 -23.11
CA VAL A 90 -2.68 -0.01 -23.00
C VAL A 90 -3.63 1.15 -22.72
N SER A 91 -3.27 2.08 -21.83
CA SER A 91 -4.06 3.28 -21.56
C SER A 91 -4.19 4.15 -22.81
N GLU A 92 -3.12 4.32 -23.58
CA GLU A 92 -3.13 5.08 -24.83
C GLU A 92 -3.98 4.38 -25.92
N ASN A 93 -3.82 3.07 -26.08
CA ASN A 93 -4.61 2.25 -27.01
C ASN A 93 -6.06 2.05 -26.59
N LEU A 94 -6.43 2.28 -25.33
CA LEU A 94 -7.81 2.24 -24.84
C LEU A 94 -8.46 3.63 -24.82
N SER A 95 -7.66 4.69 -24.65
CA SER A 95 -8.11 6.09 -24.76
C SER A 95 -8.55 6.42 -26.18
N ASN A 96 -7.85 5.88 -27.19
CA ASN A 96 -8.17 6.12 -28.60
C ASN A 96 -9.52 5.52 -29.06
N PRO A 97 -9.87 4.24 -28.77
CA PRO A 97 -11.17 3.69 -29.11
C PRO A 97 -12.29 4.27 -28.24
N LEU A 98 -12.09 4.54 -26.94
CA LEU A 98 -13.14 5.18 -26.12
C LEU A 98 -13.45 6.61 -26.57
N LYS A 99 -12.46 7.34 -27.10
CA LYS A 99 -12.64 8.67 -27.71
C LYS A 99 -13.27 8.62 -29.11
N ASN A 100 -13.15 7.49 -29.82
CA ASN A 100 -13.75 7.28 -31.15
C ASN A 100 -15.15 6.64 -31.11
N ILE A 101 -15.54 5.94 -30.03
CA ILE A 101 -16.91 5.42 -29.87
C ILE A 101 -17.92 6.57 -29.67
N GLY A 102 -17.48 7.73 -29.18
CA GLY A 102 -18.28 8.95 -29.12
C GLY A 102 -18.39 9.73 -30.45
N ALA A 103 -17.77 9.24 -31.52
CA ALA A 103 -17.72 9.90 -32.83
C ALA A 103 -18.26 9.04 -33.98
N ILE A 104 -19.06 8.00 -33.68
CA ILE A 104 -19.87 7.30 -34.69
C ILE A 104 -21.30 7.88 -34.66
N GLU A 105 -21.44 9.08 -35.21
CA GLU A 105 -22.66 9.45 -35.92
C GLU A 105 -22.27 9.71 -37.38
N GLU A 106 -22.61 8.81 -38.30
CA GLU A 106 -23.14 9.13 -39.64
C GLU A 106 -23.43 7.83 -40.46
N PRO A 107 -24.25 7.87 -41.53
CA PRO A 107 -25.69 7.69 -41.60
C PRO A 107 -26.12 6.32 -42.23
N ALA A 108 -27.44 6.12 -42.38
CA ALA A 108 -28.14 5.11 -43.21
C ALA A 108 -28.68 3.83 -42.52
N GLN A 109 -29.75 3.99 -41.71
CA GLN A 109 -30.85 3.01 -41.74
C GLN A 109 -31.84 3.38 -42.85
N SER A 110 -31.67 2.76 -44.02
CA SER A 110 -32.75 2.46 -44.95
C SER A 110 -32.59 0.99 -45.33
N LEU A 111 -33.72 0.30 -45.61
CA LEU A 111 -33.89 -1.15 -45.79
C LEU A 111 -34.12 -1.88 -44.44
N LYS A 112 -35.32 -1.80 -43.82
CA LYS A 112 -36.57 -2.51 -44.21
C LYS A 112 -36.32 -3.97 -44.59
N ASP A 113 -36.60 -4.88 -43.65
CA ASP A 113 -37.55 -5.99 -43.75
C ASP A 113 -37.25 -7.07 -42.69
N THR A 114 -38.20 -7.26 -41.78
CA THR A 114 -38.45 -8.44 -40.91
C THR A 114 -38.46 -9.73 -41.80
N PRO A 115 -38.36 -11.00 -41.30
CA PRO A 115 -38.51 -11.44 -39.91
C PRO A 115 -37.74 -12.71 -39.45
N ASN A 116 -37.96 -13.07 -38.17
CA ASN A 116 -38.17 -14.45 -37.68
C ASN A 116 -37.00 -15.44 -37.67
N ASN A 117 -36.55 -15.82 -36.46
CA ASN A 117 -36.74 -17.23 -36.05
C ASN A 117 -36.71 -17.34 -34.52
N LYS A 118 -37.92 -17.51 -33.98
CA LYS A 118 -38.20 -18.02 -32.64
C LYS A 118 -37.93 -19.54 -32.64
N ASP A 119 -37.56 -20.06 -31.48
CA ASP A 119 -37.84 -21.44 -31.09
C ASP A 119 -37.10 -22.57 -31.84
N ASN A 120 -35.85 -22.81 -31.42
CA ASN A 120 -35.20 -24.11 -31.65
C ASN A 120 -34.55 -24.60 -30.34
N ASP A 121 -35.37 -24.87 -29.32
CA ASP A 121 -35.01 -25.78 -28.23
C ASP A 121 -35.44 -27.20 -28.61
N PRO A 122 -34.51 -28.14 -28.76
CA PRO A 122 -34.80 -29.54 -28.55
C PRO A 122 -33.99 -30.02 -27.35
N THR A 123 -34.52 -29.80 -26.15
CA THR A 123 -34.18 -30.64 -25.00
C THR A 123 -34.76 -32.03 -25.26
N ALA A 124 -33.98 -32.86 -25.94
CA ALA A 124 -34.15 -34.30 -26.01
C ALA A 124 -32.93 -34.94 -25.34
N GLN A 125 -33.18 -35.51 -24.16
CA GLN A 125 -32.78 -36.83 -23.64
C GLN A 125 -32.59 -36.79 -22.12
#